data_AF-A0A7Y4QVN3-F1
#
_entry.id   AF-A0A7Y4QVN3-F1
#
_cell.length_a   1.000
_cell.length_b   1.000
_cell.length_c   1.000
_cell.angle_alpha   90.00
_cell.angle_beta   90.00
_cell.angle_gamma   90.00
#
_symmetry.space_group_name_H-M   'P 1'
#
loop_
_entity.id
_entity.type
_entity.pdbx_description
1 polymer ?
#
loop_
_entity_poly.entity_id
_entity_poly.type
_entity_poly.pdbx_seq_one_letter_code
_entity_poly.pdbx_strand_id
1 'polypeptide(L)'
;MNRRNFFRISSLAAAALTFGNLGNTGRLFASEKSKNDFSLELVTDNSSKAIKLAEEFLKNINTGNNTIKYSEYLLEYTESGDLVYFSGGKIINYKTTLSDESAQLKEIAKELGLPKIINKPVRLKFSFGNSKSAAKNFLVFSKNKMIQKISAAENNISITFSSTKGGLTLNVDSGKARVIRSGCTHKNCINSGSISLANDSIVCIPNEIYLIAE
;
A
#
# COMPACT_ATOMS: atom_id res chain seq x y z
N MET A 1 35.35 7.33 -32.89
CA MET A 1 34.54 8.03 -31.86
C MET A 1 34.03 9.35 -32.43
N ASN A 2 32.73 9.62 -32.28
CA ASN A 2 32.02 10.93 -32.20
C ASN A 2 30.54 10.63 -32.55
N ARG A 3 29.53 10.55 -31.67
CA ARG A 3 29.16 11.24 -30.41
C ARG A 3 28.98 12.76 -30.53
N ARG A 4 27.99 13.17 -31.33
CA ARG A 4 27.09 14.34 -31.13
C ARG A 4 26.36 14.64 -32.45
N ASN A 5 25.04 14.40 -32.50
CA ASN A 5 24.02 15.13 -33.28
C ASN A 5 22.69 14.35 -33.27
N PHE A 6 22.11 14.15 -32.08
CA PHE A 6 20.79 13.53 -31.92
C PHE A 6 19.83 14.45 -31.15
N PHE A 7 19.79 15.72 -31.53
CA PHE A 7 18.74 16.64 -31.12
C PHE A 7 18.48 17.63 -32.25
N ARG A 8 17.41 17.41 -33.01
CA ARG A 8 16.46 18.41 -33.53
C ARG A 8 15.55 17.78 -34.60
N ILE A 9 14.32 18.28 -34.62
CA ILE A 9 13.26 18.10 -35.63
C ILE A 9 12.30 16.93 -35.36
N SER A 10 11.22 17.23 -34.64
CA SER A 10 9.84 16.96 -35.13
C SER A 10 8.82 17.62 -34.20
N SER A 11 8.79 18.95 -34.25
CA SER A 11 7.62 19.75 -33.86
C SER A 11 6.88 20.16 -35.14
N LEU A 12 5.55 19.99 -35.14
CA LEU A 12 4.54 20.46 -36.12
C LEU A 12 4.07 19.47 -37.19
N ALA A 13 3.01 18.73 -36.86
CA ALA A 13 1.83 18.37 -37.68
C ALA A 13 0.98 17.43 -36.80
N ALA A 14 -0.34 17.54 -36.59
CA ALA A 14 -1.37 18.31 -37.25
C ALA A 14 -2.54 18.49 -36.27
N ALA A 15 -3.17 19.65 -36.30
CA ALA A 15 -4.56 19.80 -35.91
C ALA A 15 -5.40 19.72 -37.20
N ALA A 16 -6.21 18.66 -37.35
CA ALA A 16 -7.41 18.65 -38.21
C ALA A 16 -8.25 17.39 -37.95
N LEU A 17 -9.34 17.62 -37.23
CA LEU A 17 -10.65 16.95 -37.19
C LEU A 17 -10.92 15.79 -38.16
N THR A 18 -11.39 14.65 -37.62
CA THR A 18 -12.53 13.89 -38.19
C THR A 18 -13.36 13.25 -37.07
N PHE A 19 -14.64 13.60 -37.05
CA PHE A 19 -15.70 12.90 -36.30
C PHE A 19 -15.87 11.46 -36.79
N GLY A 20 -16.18 10.54 -35.85
CA GLY A 20 -16.88 9.29 -36.13
C GLY A 20 -16.06 8.00 -36.00
N ASN A 21 -15.99 7.42 -34.80
CA ASN A 21 -16.64 6.13 -34.52
C ASN A 21 -16.47 5.72 -33.05
N LEU A 22 -17.57 5.21 -32.49
CA LEU A 22 -17.64 4.55 -31.20
C LEU A 22 -16.70 3.33 -31.13
N GLY A 23 -16.03 3.19 -29.99
CA GLY A 23 -15.67 1.88 -29.42
C GLY A 23 -14.24 1.42 -29.66
N ASN A 24 -13.30 1.83 -28.80
CA ASN A 24 -12.53 0.85 -28.01
C ASN A 24 -11.67 1.55 -26.95
N THR A 25 -11.98 1.25 -25.69
CA THR A 25 -11.08 1.17 -24.54
C THR A 25 -9.82 2.04 -24.58
N GLY A 26 -9.94 3.25 -24.03
CA GLY A 26 -8.79 3.96 -23.49
C GLY A 26 -8.08 3.05 -22.49
N ARG A 27 -6.95 2.49 -22.90
CA ARG A 27 -5.97 1.90 -22.00
C ARG A 27 -5.48 3.03 -21.12
N LEU A 28 -6.14 3.18 -19.98
CA LEU A 28 -5.64 3.92 -18.83
C LEU A 28 -4.28 3.32 -18.51
N PHE A 29 -3.22 4.08 -18.83
CA PHE A 29 -1.85 3.71 -18.51
C PHE A 29 -1.70 3.69 -16.99
N ALA A 30 -2.03 2.56 -16.37
CA ALA A 30 -1.47 2.20 -15.09
C ALA A 30 0.02 1.98 -15.35
N SER A 31 0.86 2.85 -14.78
CA SER A 31 2.30 2.61 -14.73
C SER A 31 2.49 1.22 -14.14
N GLU A 32 3.17 0.33 -14.87
CA GLU A 32 3.49 -1.01 -14.40
C GLU A 32 4.31 -0.84 -13.12
N LYS A 33 3.69 -1.10 -11.96
CA LYS A 33 4.39 -1.01 -10.67
C LYS A 33 5.59 -1.94 -10.73
N SER A 34 6.74 -1.43 -10.27
CA SER A 34 7.95 -2.20 -10.05
C SER A 34 7.57 -3.52 -9.40
N LYS A 35 7.89 -4.63 -10.08
CA LYS A 35 7.56 -6.00 -9.66
C LYS A 35 8.14 -6.36 -8.28
N ASN A 36 8.98 -5.50 -7.72
CA ASN A 36 9.75 -5.73 -6.51
C ASN A 36 9.31 -4.86 -5.32
N ASP A 37 8.32 -3.98 -5.45
CA ASP A 37 7.90 -3.14 -4.32
C ASP A 37 7.07 -3.96 -3.31
N PHE A 38 7.40 -3.85 -2.01
CA PHE A 38 6.69 -4.55 -0.95
C PHE A 38 6.52 -3.73 0.34
N SER A 39 5.54 -4.14 1.15
CA SER A 39 5.38 -3.69 2.53
C SER A 39 4.94 -4.87 3.41
N LEU A 40 5.61 -5.08 4.53
CA LEU A 40 5.23 -6.04 5.57
C LEU A 40 4.95 -5.26 6.85
N GLU A 41 3.76 -5.44 7.41
CA GLU A 41 3.37 -4.84 8.69
C GLU A 41 2.99 -5.95 9.67
N LEU A 42 3.50 -5.89 10.90
CA LEU A 42 3.18 -6.82 11.98
C LEU A 42 2.76 -6.05 13.23
N VAL A 43 1.77 -6.55 13.94
CA VAL A 43 1.37 -6.05 15.27
C VAL A 43 1.55 -7.20 16.27
N THR A 44 2.42 -7.03 17.26
CA THR A 44 2.85 -8.12 18.16
C THR A 44 3.22 -7.61 19.56
N ASP A 45 3.23 -8.48 20.56
CA ASP A 45 3.82 -8.26 21.89
C ASP A 45 5.28 -8.72 21.98
N ASN A 46 5.82 -9.32 20.92
CA ASN A 46 7.19 -9.85 20.88
C ASN A 46 7.95 -9.29 19.68
N SER A 47 8.33 -8.01 19.76
CA SER A 47 9.02 -7.30 18.67
C SER A 47 10.34 -7.98 18.30
N SER A 48 11.13 -8.42 19.27
CA SER A 48 12.41 -9.08 19.01
C SER A 48 12.27 -10.38 18.22
N LYS A 49 11.29 -11.24 18.53
CA LYS A 49 11.02 -12.46 17.76
C LYS A 49 10.47 -12.12 16.38
N ALA A 50 9.54 -11.18 16.29
CA ALA A 50 8.92 -10.78 15.04
C ALA A 50 9.91 -10.16 14.04
N ILE A 51 10.89 -9.37 14.51
CA ILE A 51 11.96 -8.82 13.67
C ILE A 51 12.77 -9.95 13.03
N LYS A 52 13.20 -10.95 13.82
CA LYS A 52 13.99 -12.09 13.31
C LYS A 52 13.22 -12.88 12.25
N LEU A 53 11.94 -13.18 12.51
CA LEU A 53 11.08 -13.90 11.58
C LEU A 53 10.83 -13.09 10.29
N ALA A 54 10.62 -11.79 10.42
CA ALA A 54 10.45 -10.89 9.28
C ALA A 54 11.73 -10.81 8.43
N GLU A 55 12.90 -10.69 9.05
CA GLU A 55 14.18 -10.68 8.31
C GLU A 55 14.41 -11.98 7.54
N GLU A 56 14.12 -13.13 8.14
CA GLU A 56 14.27 -14.43 7.50
C GLU A 56 13.31 -14.59 6.32
N PHE A 57 12.05 -14.19 6.49
CA PHE A 57 11.07 -14.14 5.41
C PHE A 57 11.53 -13.22 4.26
N LEU A 58 11.96 -12.00 4.57
CA LEU A 58 12.39 -11.02 3.58
C LEU A 58 13.64 -11.49 2.81
N LYS A 59 14.57 -12.20 3.48
CA LYS A 59 15.71 -12.85 2.80
C LYS A 59 15.24 -13.92 1.80
N ASN A 60 14.23 -14.71 2.15
CA ASN A 60 13.74 -15.81 1.33
C ASN A 60 12.98 -15.36 0.08
N ILE A 61 12.22 -14.28 0.15
CA ILE A 61 11.50 -13.73 -1.01
C ILE A 61 12.41 -12.92 -1.97
N ASN A 62 13.73 -13.05 -1.80
CA ASN A 62 14.78 -12.55 -2.68
C ASN A 62 14.64 -11.06 -3.01
N THR A 63 14.62 -10.24 -1.96
CA THR A 63 14.56 -8.78 -2.10
C THR A 63 15.78 -8.18 -2.80
N GLY A 64 16.78 -8.97 -3.23
CA GLY A 64 18.06 -8.48 -3.75
C GLY A 64 18.87 -7.70 -2.69
N ASN A 65 19.93 -7.01 -3.12
CA ASN A 65 20.76 -6.13 -2.26
C ASN A 65 20.07 -4.80 -1.89
N ASN A 66 18.75 -4.82 -1.80
CA ASN A 66 17.95 -3.63 -1.63
C ASN A 66 17.89 -3.20 -0.15
N THR A 67 17.98 -1.88 0.08
CA THR A 67 17.85 -1.32 1.42
C THR A 67 16.38 -1.36 1.85
N ILE A 68 16.07 -2.18 2.85
CA ILE A 68 14.75 -2.28 3.47
C ILE A 68 14.61 -1.16 4.49
N LYS A 69 13.53 -0.37 4.39
CA LYS A 69 13.16 0.62 5.42
C LYS A 69 12.46 -0.12 6.55
N TYR A 70 12.78 0.25 7.79
CA TYR A 70 12.20 -0.33 9.00
C TYR A 70 11.72 0.78 9.93
N SER A 71 10.59 0.55 10.59
CA SER A 71 10.08 1.40 11.66
C SER A 71 9.31 0.59 12.70
N GLU A 72 9.41 1.03 13.95
CA GLU A 72 8.79 0.43 15.13
C GLU A 72 7.98 1.49 15.86
N TYR A 73 6.74 1.15 16.23
CA TYR A 73 5.83 2.04 16.95
C TYR A 73 5.23 1.30 18.13
N LEU A 74 5.41 1.84 19.34
CA LEU A 74 4.68 1.38 20.51
C LEU A 74 3.25 1.95 20.46
N LEU A 75 2.25 1.09 20.66
CA LEU A 75 0.86 1.49 20.73
C LEU A 75 0.44 1.56 22.20
N GLU A 76 -0.23 2.62 22.61
CA GLU A 76 -0.65 2.84 24.01
C GLU A 76 -2.02 2.24 24.35
N TYR A 77 -2.56 1.39 23.47
CA TYR A 77 -3.89 0.82 23.58
C TYR A 77 -3.91 -0.65 23.16
N THR A 78 -5.02 -1.34 23.41
CA THR A 78 -5.21 -2.74 23.02
C THR A 78 -5.57 -2.85 21.53
N GLU A 79 -4.81 -3.65 20.77
CA GLU A 79 -5.05 -3.89 19.34
C GLU A 79 -5.06 -5.40 19.04
N SER A 80 -5.69 -5.79 17.94
CA SER A 80 -5.56 -7.15 17.41
C SER A 80 -4.20 -7.28 16.74
N GLY A 81 -3.30 -8.05 17.35
CA GLY A 81 -2.08 -8.51 16.72
C GLY A 81 -2.41 -9.34 15.49
N ASP A 82 -1.82 -9.00 14.36
CA ASP A 82 -1.92 -9.69 13.09
C ASP A 82 -0.74 -9.26 12.20
N LEU A 83 -0.63 -9.84 11.01
CA LEU A 83 0.35 -9.43 10.00
C LEU A 83 -0.28 -9.24 8.62
N VAL A 84 0.29 -8.33 7.85
CA VAL A 84 -0.14 -8.02 6.49
C VAL A 84 1.09 -7.88 5.61
N TYR A 85 1.10 -8.61 4.51
CA TYR A 85 2.11 -8.47 3.47
C TYR A 85 1.48 -7.97 2.18
N PHE A 86 2.11 -6.96 1.59
CA PHE A 86 1.75 -6.37 0.32
C PHE A 86 2.93 -6.52 -0.63
N SER A 87 2.71 -7.07 -1.80
CA SER A 87 3.73 -7.24 -2.84
C SER A 87 3.15 -7.03 -4.22
N GLY A 88 3.86 -6.27 -5.07
CA GLY A 88 3.50 -6.12 -6.48
C GLY A 88 2.08 -5.60 -6.70
N GLY A 89 1.58 -4.72 -5.83
CA GLY A 89 0.22 -4.18 -5.96
C GLY A 89 -0.87 -5.01 -5.28
N LYS A 90 -0.56 -6.13 -4.63
CA LYS A 90 -1.53 -7.08 -4.09
C LYS A 90 -1.30 -7.34 -2.60
N ILE A 91 -2.39 -7.49 -1.85
CA ILE A 91 -2.35 -8.00 -0.47
C ILE A 91 -2.25 -9.53 -0.54
N ILE A 92 -1.25 -10.09 0.13
CA ILE A 92 -1.09 -11.53 0.32
C ILE A 92 -1.73 -11.90 1.66
N ASN A 93 -2.91 -12.49 1.59
CA ASN A 93 -3.63 -12.91 2.79
C ASN A 93 -3.20 -14.33 3.17
N TYR A 94 -2.40 -14.47 4.22
CA TYR A 94 -1.87 -15.76 4.69
C TYR A 94 -2.96 -16.74 5.18
N LYS A 95 -4.19 -16.28 5.39
CA LYS A 95 -5.33 -17.10 5.81
C LYS A 95 -6.06 -17.75 4.63
N THR A 96 -5.98 -17.18 3.43
CA THR A 96 -6.82 -17.58 2.29
C THR A 96 -6.08 -17.76 0.97
N THR A 97 -4.94 -17.10 0.79
CA THR A 97 -4.14 -17.18 -0.43
C THR A 97 -3.31 -18.46 -0.41
N LEU A 98 -3.21 -19.14 -1.55
CA LEU A 98 -2.32 -20.31 -1.74
C LEU A 98 -1.09 -19.85 -2.53
N SER A 99 -0.02 -19.48 -1.82
CA SER A 99 1.28 -19.16 -2.40
C SER A 99 2.41 -19.52 -1.43
N ASP A 100 3.65 -19.58 -1.91
CA ASP A 100 4.80 -19.85 -1.06
C ASP A 100 4.98 -18.74 -0.01
N GLU A 101 4.76 -17.47 -0.40
CA GLU A 101 4.79 -16.35 0.54
C GLU A 101 3.69 -16.48 1.58
N SER A 102 2.47 -16.87 1.19
CA SER A 102 1.37 -17.03 2.13
C SER A 102 1.64 -18.15 3.14
N ALA A 103 2.29 -19.24 2.71
CA ALA A 103 2.69 -20.33 3.59
C ALA A 103 3.76 -19.90 4.61
N GLN A 104 4.78 -19.15 4.18
CA GLN A 104 5.79 -18.61 5.08
C GLN A 104 5.19 -17.62 6.09
N LEU A 105 4.33 -16.71 5.63
CA LEU A 105 3.61 -15.77 6.51
C LEU A 105 2.73 -16.49 7.53
N LYS A 106 2.15 -17.65 7.17
CA LYS A 106 1.37 -18.49 8.07
C LYS A 106 2.24 -19.10 9.18
N GLU A 107 3.46 -19.52 8.87
CA GLU A 107 4.41 -19.98 9.90
C GLU A 107 4.85 -18.83 10.81
N ILE A 108 5.11 -17.62 10.28
CA ILE A 108 5.37 -16.43 11.12
C ILE A 108 4.19 -16.16 12.08
N ALA A 109 2.97 -16.17 11.55
CA ALA A 109 1.77 -15.97 12.36
C ALA A 109 1.64 -17.03 13.46
N LYS A 110 1.89 -18.30 13.14
CA LYS A 110 1.88 -19.41 14.10
C LYS A 110 2.94 -19.23 15.20
N GLU A 111 4.18 -18.90 14.82
CA GLU A 111 5.29 -18.66 15.74
C GLU A 111 5.06 -17.47 16.70
N LEU A 112 4.31 -16.46 16.25
CA LEU A 112 3.94 -15.30 17.05
C LEU A 112 2.60 -15.46 17.79
N GLY A 113 1.87 -16.56 17.55
CA GLY A 113 0.53 -16.79 18.10
C GLY A 113 -0.51 -15.78 17.58
N LEU A 114 -0.45 -15.42 16.30
CA LEU A 114 -1.35 -14.47 15.64
C LEU A 114 -2.47 -15.18 14.84
N PRO A 115 -3.68 -14.59 14.77
CA PRO A 115 -4.06 -13.32 15.39
C PRO A 115 -4.40 -13.49 16.89
N LYS A 116 -4.11 -12.47 17.71
CA LYS A 116 -4.52 -12.42 19.12
C LYS A 116 -4.74 -10.97 19.58
N ILE A 117 -5.50 -10.77 20.65
CA ILE A 117 -5.67 -9.44 21.26
C ILE A 117 -4.46 -9.15 22.16
N ILE A 118 -3.84 -7.99 21.99
CA ILE A 118 -2.60 -7.60 22.67
C ILE A 118 -2.78 -6.25 23.33
N ASN A 119 -2.46 -6.14 24.62
CA ASN A 119 -2.40 -4.86 25.31
C ASN A 119 -1.04 -4.19 25.06
N LYS A 120 -1.08 -2.92 24.64
CA LYS A 120 0.09 -2.13 24.26
C LYS A 120 1.06 -2.83 23.30
N PRO A 121 0.58 -3.28 22.12
CA PRO A 121 1.43 -3.96 21.16
C PRO A 121 2.47 -3.03 20.55
N VAL A 122 3.47 -3.65 19.94
CA VAL A 122 4.41 -3.02 19.03
C VAL A 122 3.98 -3.28 17.60
N ARG A 123 3.92 -2.22 16.81
CA ARG A 123 3.74 -2.27 15.36
C ARG A 123 5.08 -2.15 14.66
N LEU A 124 5.42 -3.14 13.85
CA LEU A 124 6.60 -3.19 13.02
C LEU A 124 6.21 -2.98 11.56
N LYS A 125 6.92 -2.11 10.86
CA LYS A 125 6.70 -1.88 9.42
C LYS A 125 8.02 -1.98 8.68
N PHE A 126 8.06 -2.90 7.72
CA PHE A 126 9.14 -3.09 6.77
C PHE A 126 8.63 -2.69 5.40
N SER A 127 9.40 -1.92 4.65
CA SER A 127 9.02 -1.60 3.28
C SER A 127 10.23 -1.49 2.36
N PHE A 128 10.00 -1.85 1.12
CA PHE A 128 10.94 -1.66 0.04
C PHE A 128 10.19 -1.15 -1.19
N GLY A 129 10.82 -0.20 -1.85
CA GLY A 129 10.24 0.50 -2.99
C GLY A 129 10.92 1.85 -3.11
N ASN A 130 11.06 2.32 -4.35
CA ASN A 130 11.83 3.52 -4.66
C ASN A 130 11.01 4.79 -4.35
N SER A 131 10.59 4.95 -3.09
CA SER A 131 9.77 6.06 -2.65
C SER A 131 10.60 7.13 -1.97
N LYS A 132 11.29 7.92 -2.79
CA LYS A 132 11.76 9.26 -2.39
C LYS A 132 10.87 10.38 -2.93
N SER A 133 10.00 10.07 -3.89
CA SER A 133 9.09 11.06 -4.46
C SER A 133 7.84 11.21 -3.61
N ALA A 134 7.41 12.46 -3.43
CA ALA A 134 6.08 12.76 -2.92
C ALA A 134 5.01 12.10 -3.80
N ALA A 135 3.94 11.64 -3.17
CA ALA A 135 2.77 11.12 -3.86
C ALA A 135 2.17 12.21 -4.76
N LYS A 136 1.86 11.86 -6.00
CA LYS A 136 1.06 12.68 -6.91
C LYS A 136 -0.42 12.34 -6.79
N ASN A 137 -0.74 11.08 -6.50
CA ASN A 137 -2.09 10.60 -6.37
C ASN A 137 -2.25 9.61 -5.20
N PHE A 138 -3.48 9.45 -4.75
CA PHE A 138 -3.93 8.42 -3.82
C PHE A 138 -4.96 7.54 -4.52
N LEU A 139 -4.63 6.26 -4.67
CA LEU A 139 -5.46 5.26 -5.31
C LEU A 139 -6.21 4.46 -4.25
N VAL A 140 -7.53 4.45 -4.30
CA VAL A 140 -8.39 3.73 -3.38
C VAL A 140 -8.96 2.50 -4.06
N PHE A 141 -8.82 1.35 -3.42
CA PHE A 141 -9.32 0.07 -3.89
C PHE A 141 -10.31 -0.51 -2.90
N SER A 142 -11.35 -1.16 -3.42
CA SER A 142 -12.26 -2.00 -2.65
C SER A 142 -12.42 -3.34 -3.36
N LYS A 143 -12.28 -4.44 -2.63
CA LYS A 143 -12.37 -5.81 -3.19
C LYS A 143 -11.50 -5.99 -4.44
N ASN A 144 -10.27 -5.48 -4.38
CA ASN A 144 -9.27 -5.50 -5.47
C ASN A 144 -9.65 -4.72 -6.74
N LYS A 145 -10.69 -3.89 -6.72
CA LYS A 145 -11.03 -2.97 -7.81
C LYS A 145 -10.73 -1.54 -7.40
N MET A 146 -10.04 -0.78 -8.26
CA MET A 146 -9.86 0.66 -8.05
C MET A 146 -11.24 1.33 -8.11
N ILE A 147 -11.61 2.03 -7.05
CA ILE A 147 -12.88 2.75 -6.95
C ILE A 147 -12.71 4.26 -7.02
N GLN A 148 -11.53 4.78 -6.68
CA GLN A 148 -11.25 6.20 -6.71
C GLN A 148 -9.77 6.48 -6.96
N LYS A 149 -9.49 7.55 -7.69
CA LYS A 149 -8.17 8.19 -7.78
C LYS A 149 -8.33 9.64 -7.32
N ILE A 150 -7.43 10.08 -6.44
CA ILE A 150 -7.48 11.40 -5.79
C ILE A 150 -6.12 12.06 -6.03
N SER A 151 -6.08 13.32 -6.46
CA SER A 151 -4.80 14.03 -6.58
C SER A 151 -4.28 14.42 -5.19
N ALA A 152 -2.97 14.32 -4.98
CA ALA A 152 -2.33 14.80 -3.76
C ALA A 152 -2.30 16.34 -3.67
N ALA A 153 -2.58 17.05 -4.77
CA ALA A 153 -2.71 18.50 -4.78
C ALA A 153 -4.04 18.99 -4.17
N GLU A 154 -5.01 18.09 -3.97
CA GLU A 154 -6.27 18.40 -3.30
C GLU A 154 -6.01 18.72 -1.82
N ASN A 155 -6.70 19.75 -1.32
CA ASN A 155 -6.56 20.19 0.07
C ASN A 155 -7.92 20.15 0.78
N ASN A 156 -7.90 19.71 2.04
CA ASN A 156 -9.08 19.59 2.91
C ASN A 156 -10.26 18.80 2.33
N ILE A 157 -10.01 17.83 1.46
CA ILE A 157 -11.09 16.97 0.93
C ILE A 157 -11.36 15.80 1.88
N SER A 158 -12.64 15.48 2.07
CA SER A 158 -13.07 14.32 2.85
C SER A 158 -14.03 13.47 2.02
N ILE A 159 -13.65 12.21 1.80
CA ILE A 159 -14.40 11.27 0.95
C ILE A 159 -14.79 10.06 1.79
N THR A 160 -16.07 9.69 1.76
CA THR A 160 -16.59 8.53 2.49
C THR A 160 -16.94 7.40 1.54
N PHE A 161 -16.43 6.21 1.84
CA PHE A 161 -16.67 4.97 1.12
C PHE A 161 -17.55 4.05 1.96
N SER A 162 -18.63 3.54 1.38
CA SER A 162 -19.46 2.52 2.03
C SER A 162 -18.78 1.16 1.99
N SER A 163 -18.80 0.42 3.11
CA SER A 163 -18.28 -0.94 3.19
C SER A 163 -19.19 -1.84 4.04
N THR A 164 -18.97 -3.15 3.97
CA THR A 164 -19.74 -4.18 4.68
C THR A 164 -19.69 -4.07 6.21
N LYS A 165 -18.63 -3.46 6.76
CA LYS A 165 -18.45 -3.25 8.21
C LYS A 165 -18.59 -1.77 8.60
N GLY A 166 -19.22 -0.96 7.74
CA GLY A 166 -19.48 0.47 7.95
C GLY A 166 -18.59 1.38 7.10
N GLY A 167 -18.93 2.67 7.06
CA GLY A 167 -18.23 3.64 6.21
C GLY A 167 -16.76 3.86 6.60
N LEU A 168 -15.91 4.12 5.61
CA LEU A 168 -14.52 4.57 5.78
C LEU A 168 -14.40 5.98 5.20
N THR A 169 -13.93 6.94 5.99
CA THR A 169 -13.71 8.31 5.56
C THR A 169 -12.22 8.59 5.45
N LEU A 170 -11.80 8.93 4.24
CA LEU A 170 -10.45 9.39 3.92
C LEU A 170 -10.43 10.91 3.92
N ASN A 171 -9.38 11.50 4.48
CA ASN A 171 -9.06 12.90 4.32
C ASN A 171 -7.74 13.04 3.55
N VAL A 172 -7.73 13.92 2.55
CA VAL A 172 -6.52 14.33 1.84
C VAL A 172 -6.32 15.81 2.08
N ASP A 173 -5.16 16.16 2.63
CA ASP A 173 -4.77 17.53 2.91
C ASP A 173 -3.25 17.69 2.81
N SER A 174 -2.81 18.80 2.22
CA SER A 174 -1.40 19.19 2.17
C SER A 174 -0.47 18.08 1.61
N GLY A 175 -0.90 17.37 0.57
CA GLY A 175 -0.13 16.28 -0.02
C GLY A 175 -0.10 14.98 0.80
N LYS A 176 -0.94 14.86 1.83
CA LYS A 176 -1.02 13.69 2.70
C LYS A 176 -2.41 13.10 2.69
N ALA A 177 -2.51 11.77 2.73
CA ALA A 177 -3.78 11.08 2.90
C ALA A 177 -3.80 10.32 4.22
N ARG A 178 -4.92 10.36 4.94
CA ARG A 178 -5.14 9.59 6.17
C ARG A 178 -6.59 9.15 6.31
N VAL A 179 -6.82 8.03 6.99
CA VAL A 179 -8.18 7.61 7.34
C VAL A 179 -8.58 8.29 8.64
N ILE A 180 -9.66 9.08 8.62
CA ILE A 180 -10.17 9.80 9.80
C ILE A 180 -11.34 9.11 10.50
N ARG A 181 -12.03 8.22 9.78
CA ARG A 181 -13.14 7.43 10.32
C ARG A 181 -13.18 6.06 9.64
N SER A 182 -13.53 5.04 10.38
CA SER A 182 -13.76 3.70 9.86
C SER A 182 -14.83 3.00 10.69
N GLY A 183 -15.69 2.22 10.06
CA GLY A 183 -16.68 1.36 10.72
C GLY A 183 -16.06 0.12 11.39
N CYS A 184 -14.86 -0.29 11.01
CA CYS A 184 -14.26 -1.54 11.51
C CYS A 184 -13.94 -1.48 13.01
N THR A 185 -13.99 -2.63 13.70
CA THR A 185 -13.75 -2.70 15.15
C THR A 185 -12.33 -2.28 15.53
N HIS A 186 -11.32 -2.72 14.77
CA HIS A 186 -9.92 -2.59 15.17
C HIS A 186 -9.29 -1.22 14.88
N LYS A 187 -9.90 -0.41 14.00
CA LYS A 187 -9.41 0.93 13.62
C LYS A 187 -7.95 0.99 13.13
N ASN A 188 -7.32 -0.14 12.77
CA ASN A 188 -5.92 -0.20 12.32
C ASN A 188 -5.59 0.84 11.24
N CYS A 189 -6.49 1.03 10.27
CA CYS A 189 -6.31 2.00 9.18
C CYS A 189 -6.31 3.46 9.63
N ILE A 190 -7.02 3.82 10.70
CA ILE A 190 -6.95 5.15 11.32
C ILE A 190 -5.59 5.30 12.00
N ASN A 191 -5.18 4.27 12.73
CA ASN A 191 -3.94 4.26 13.50
C ASN A 191 -2.68 4.17 12.63
N SER A 192 -2.79 3.80 11.35
CA SER A 192 -1.69 3.85 10.38
C SER A 192 -1.18 5.27 10.10
N GLY A 193 -1.92 6.31 10.49
CA GLY A 193 -1.52 7.70 10.32
C GLY A 193 -1.65 8.19 8.88
N SER A 194 -0.83 9.19 8.53
CA SER A 194 -0.83 9.79 7.20
C SER A 194 0.24 9.21 6.29
N ILE A 195 -0.11 8.98 5.03
CA ILE A 195 0.81 8.61 3.96
C ILE A 195 1.04 9.78 3.01
N SER A 196 2.25 9.91 2.46
CA SER A 196 2.61 11.06 1.63
C SER A 196 3.70 10.79 0.60
N LEU A 197 4.40 9.67 0.72
CA LEU A 197 5.39 9.24 -0.25
C LEU A 197 4.76 8.23 -1.18
N ALA A 198 5.22 8.20 -2.44
CA ALA A 198 4.82 7.15 -3.38
C ALA A 198 4.99 5.76 -2.74
N ASN A 199 4.14 4.80 -3.08
CA ASN A 199 4.12 3.45 -2.54
C ASN A 199 3.82 3.30 -1.03
N ASP A 200 3.64 4.39 -0.27
CA ASP A 200 3.03 4.27 1.04
C ASP A 200 1.60 3.72 0.90
N SER A 201 1.16 2.93 1.88
CA SER A 201 -0.17 2.34 1.87
C SER A 201 -0.84 2.36 3.24
N ILE A 202 -2.18 2.33 3.20
CA ILE A 202 -3.04 2.12 4.37
C ILE A 202 -4.00 0.98 4.04
N VAL A 203 -4.12 0.00 4.92
CA VAL A 203 -4.98 -1.17 4.69
C VAL A 203 -6.05 -1.27 5.78
N CYS A 204 -7.30 -1.45 5.36
CA CYS A 204 -8.42 -1.75 6.23
C CYS A 204 -8.99 -3.14 5.87
N ILE A 205 -8.40 -4.18 6.45
CA ILE A 205 -8.78 -5.58 6.16
C ILE A 205 -10.29 -5.83 6.36
N PRO A 206 -10.93 -5.42 7.48
CA PRO A 206 -12.33 -5.76 7.70
C PRO A 206 -13.30 -5.07 6.73
N ASN A 207 -12.92 -3.90 6.19
CA ASN A 207 -13.71 -3.18 5.20
C ASN A 207 -13.33 -3.54 3.76
N GLU A 208 -12.32 -4.40 3.57
CA GLU A 208 -11.75 -4.77 2.27
C GLU A 208 -11.33 -3.57 1.41
N ILE A 209 -10.88 -2.50 2.08
CA ILE A 209 -10.41 -1.26 1.44
C ILE A 209 -8.92 -1.11 1.68
N TYR A 210 -8.18 -0.74 0.65
CA TYR A 210 -6.79 -0.33 0.77
C TYR A 210 -6.50 0.91 -0.07
N LEU A 211 -5.58 1.72 0.43
CA LEU A 211 -5.11 2.95 -0.17
C LEU A 211 -3.64 2.79 -0.53
N ILE A 212 -3.25 3.32 -1.69
CA ILE A 212 -1.85 3.39 -2.09
C ILE A 212 -1.54 4.78 -2.63
N ALA A 213 -0.45 5.38 -2.15
CA ALA A 213 0.13 6.57 -2.73
C ALA A 213 0.89 6.22 -4.02
N GLU A 214 0.71 7.04 -5.06
CA GLU A 214 1.36 6.94 -6.38
C GLU A 214 2.11 8.24 -6.69
#